data_AF-A0A934WG07-F1
#
_entry.id   AF-A0A934WG07-F1
#
_cell.length_a   1.000
_cell.length_b   1.000
_cell.length_c   1.000
_cell.angle_alpha   90.00
_cell.angle_beta   90.00
_cell.angle_gamma   90.00
#
_symmetry.space_group_name_H-M   'P 1'
#
loop_
_entity.id
_entity.type
_entity.pdbx_description
1 polymer ?
#
loop_
_entity_poly.entity_id
_entity_poly.type
_entity_poly.pdbx_seq_one_letter_code
_entity_poly.pdbx_strand_id
1 'polypeptide(L)'
;MQTIKKLLAFALICSLCFPFLACGSNDEDKPINPEKFVWNGDWNDPNDPNYYGGYYNPIEGDWQRLDNPNMRFIYNKDFSSSRAIYNTLTAKWEIEPIAIKYIINNTAFYERLSYIQYKIEIENDIEYLSERYLGEEWRKSKRYKE
;
A
#
# COMPACT_ATOMS: atom_id res chain seq x y z
N MET A 1 33.31 -2.38 75.41
CA MET A 1 34.00 -3.26 74.43
C MET A 1 33.08 -4.45 74.19
N GLN A 2 32.90 -4.91 72.93
CA GLN A 2 31.79 -5.77 72.43
C GLN A 2 30.45 -5.02 72.36
N THR A 3 29.85 -4.68 71.22
CA THR A 3 29.73 -5.41 69.96
C THR A 3 29.39 -4.42 68.81
N ILE A 4 30.40 -3.70 68.31
CA ILE A 4 30.42 -3.07 66.97
C ILE A 4 30.47 -4.19 65.89
N LYS A 5 29.58 -5.19 65.98
CA LYS A 5 29.62 -6.39 65.11
C LYS A 5 28.26 -6.83 64.59
N LYS A 6 27.17 -6.10 64.86
CA LYS A 6 25.83 -6.45 64.35
C LYS A 6 25.16 -5.39 63.48
N LEU A 7 25.79 -4.22 63.28
CA LEU A 7 25.21 -3.12 62.51
C LEU A 7 25.69 -3.04 61.04
N LEU A 8 26.64 -3.86 60.63
CA LEU A 8 27.15 -3.90 59.24
C LEU A 8 26.51 -4.98 58.36
N ALA A 9 25.74 -5.92 58.93
CA ALA A 9 25.10 -6.98 58.16
C ALA A 9 23.70 -6.61 57.63
N PHE A 10 23.09 -5.54 58.14
CA PHE A 10 21.72 -5.15 57.75
C PHE A 10 21.68 -4.21 56.53
N ALA A 11 22.80 -3.56 56.20
CA ALA A 11 22.89 -2.64 55.06
C ALA A 11 23.24 -3.32 53.72
N LEU A 12 23.49 -4.64 53.72
CA LEU A 12 23.93 -5.38 52.52
C LEU A 12 22.84 -6.26 51.87
N ILE A 13 21.61 -6.28 52.40
CA ILE A 13 20.52 -7.13 51.89
C ILE A 13 19.50 -6.33 51.04
N CYS A 14 19.58 -5.00 51.01
CA CYS A 14 18.66 -4.16 50.22
C CYS A 14 19.16 -3.85 48.80
N SER A 15 20.25 -4.48 48.31
CA SER A 15 20.88 -4.15 47.03
C SER A 15 20.81 -5.23 45.95
N LEU A 16 20.08 -6.32 46.17
CA LEU A 16 19.93 -7.37 45.16
C LEU A 16 18.45 -7.73 44.99
N CYS A 17 17.97 -7.52 43.76
CA CYS A 17 16.62 -7.80 43.23
C CYS A 17 15.70 -6.57 43.05
N PHE A 18 16.19 -5.56 42.33
CA PHE A 18 15.32 -4.84 41.38
C PHE A 18 15.22 -5.70 40.11
N PRO A 19 14.10 -6.40 39.83
CA PRO A 19 13.75 -6.61 38.45
C PRO A 19 13.40 -5.23 37.90
N PHE A 20 14.20 -4.75 36.94
CA PHE A 20 13.81 -3.65 36.06
C PHE A 20 12.48 -4.04 35.39
N LEU A 21 11.35 -3.65 35.98
CA LEU A 21 10.11 -3.42 35.26
C LEU A 21 10.26 -2.05 34.58
N ALA A 22 11.07 -2.03 33.54
CA ALA A 22 11.20 -0.92 32.62
C ALA A 22 11.15 -1.47 31.19
N CYS A 23 9.94 -1.80 30.75
CA CYS A 23 9.55 -1.66 29.35
C CYS A 23 8.13 -1.10 29.35
N GLY A 24 8.05 0.20 29.62
CA GLY A 24 6.89 1.00 29.28
C GLY A 24 6.94 1.30 27.78
N SER A 25 6.15 0.54 27.04
CA SER A 25 5.45 0.91 25.79
C SER A 25 4.47 -0.26 25.60
N ASN A 26 3.19 -0.15 25.97
CA ASN A 26 2.23 0.69 25.27
C ASN A 26 2.57 0.74 23.78
N ASP A 27 2.39 -0.39 23.09
CA ASP A 27 1.47 -0.38 21.96
C ASP A 27 0.98 -1.79 21.71
N GLU A 28 -0.32 -1.83 21.42
CA GLU A 28 -1.09 -2.99 21.06
C GLU A 28 -0.39 -3.70 19.90
N ASP A 29 0.14 -4.90 20.15
CA ASP A 29 0.28 -5.91 19.11
C ASP A 29 -1.15 -6.29 18.69
N LYS A 30 -1.81 -5.40 17.93
CA LYS A 30 -2.93 -5.81 17.11
C LYS A 30 -2.34 -6.84 16.16
N PRO A 31 -2.86 -8.08 16.13
CA PRO A 31 -2.60 -8.92 15.00
C PRO A 31 -3.32 -8.24 13.84
N ILE A 32 -2.62 -7.41 13.06
CA ILE A 32 -3.10 -7.09 11.72
C ILE A 32 -2.94 -8.42 10.99
N ASN A 33 -3.99 -9.22 11.05
CA ASN A 33 -4.25 -10.23 10.04
C ASN A 33 -4.45 -9.41 8.76
N PRO A 34 -3.46 -9.28 7.85
CA PRO A 34 -3.78 -8.71 6.56
C PRO A 34 -4.86 -9.63 6.01
N GLU A 35 -6.02 -9.10 5.66
CA GLU A 35 -7.01 -9.85 4.89
C GLU A 35 -6.23 -10.64 3.84
N LYS A 36 -6.23 -11.97 3.95
CA LYS A 36 -5.39 -12.80 3.11
C LYS A 36 -5.89 -12.59 1.69
N PHE A 37 -5.23 -11.72 0.96
CA PHE A 37 -5.62 -11.39 -0.40
C PHE A 37 -5.63 -12.68 -1.22
N VAL A 38 -6.75 -12.95 -1.88
CA VAL A 38 -6.93 -14.10 -2.76
C VAL A 38 -7.04 -13.57 -4.19
N TRP A 39 -6.12 -14.02 -5.04
CA TRP A 39 -6.15 -13.71 -6.46
C TRP A 39 -7.28 -14.51 -7.14
N ASN A 40 -8.18 -13.81 -7.84
CA ASN A 40 -9.40 -14.39 -8.44
C ASN A 40 -9.24 -14.69 -9.94
N GLY A 41 -8.03 -15.02 -10.37
CA GLY A 41 -7.73 -15.30 -11.77
C GLY A 41 -7.39 -14.05 -12.59
N ASP A 42 -7.15 -14.26 -13.87
CA ASP A 42 -6.80 -13.22 -14.84
C ASP A 42 -7.94 -13.07 -15.84
N TRP A 43 -8.75 -12.04 -15.65
CA TRP A 43 -9.98 -11.86 -16.42
C TRP A 43 -9.70 -11.37 -17.85
N ASN A 44 -8.42 -11.14 -18.20
CA ASN A 44 -7.98 -10.88 -19.57
C ASN A 44 -7.38 -12.12 -20.28
N ASP A 45 -7.28 -13.27 -19.61
CA ASP A 45 -6.91 -14.57 -20.22
C ASP A 45 -8.15 -15.25 -20.82
N PRO A 46 -8.18 -15.57 -22.13
CA PRO A 46 -9.27 -16.32 -22.75
C PRO A 46 -9.61 -17.68 -22.11
N ASN A 47 -8.70 -18.23 -21.30
CA ASN A 47 -8.89 -19.49 -20.59
C ASN A 47 -9.44 -19.30 -19.16
N ASP A 48 -9.52 -18.07 -18.65
CA ASP A 48 -10.12 -17.80 -17.34
C ASP A 48 -11.66 -17.93 -17.44
N PRO A 49 -12.32 -18.61 -16.50
CA PRO A 49 -13.78 -18.74 -16.51
C PRO A 49 -14.53 -17.40 -16.41
N ASN A 50 -13.86 -16.33 -15.95
CA ASN A 50 -14.41 -14.98 -15.86
C ASN A 50 -14.04 -14.10 -17.06
N TYR A 51 -13.43 -14.66 -18.10
CA TYR A 51 -13.05 -13.92 -19.31
C TYR A 51 -14.27 -13.31 -20.01
N TYR A 52 -14.22 -12.01 -20.25
CA TYR A 52 -15.32 -11.26 -20.86
C TYR A 52 -15.01 -10.80 -22.30
N GLY A 53 -14.46 -11.68 -23.13
CA GLY A 53 -14.26 -11.41 -24.56
C GLY A 53 -13.08 -10.49 -24.89
N GLY A 54 -12.08 -10.38 -24.00
CA GLY A 54 -10.76 -9.83 -24.33
C GLY A 54 -10.53 -8.38 -23.95
N TYR A 55 -11.51 -7.74 -23.32
CA TYR A 55 -11.50 -6.29 -23.10
C TYR A 55 -11.95 -5.86 -21.70
N TYR A 56 -11.91 -6.74 -20.70
CA TYR A 56 -12.23 -6.32 -19.33
C TYR A 56 -11.06 -5.55 -18.72
N ASN A 57 -11.05 -4.22 -18.86
CA ASN A 57 -10.07 -3.32 -18.26
C ASN A 57 -10.77 -2.14 -17.54
N PRO A 58 -11.32 -2.35 -16.33
CA PRO A 58 -12.11 -1.34 -15.63
C PRO A 58 -11.31 -0.11 -15.20
N ILE A 59 -9.98 -0.18 -15.21
CA ILE A 59 -9.09 0.93 -14.82
C ILE A 59 -8.51 1.68 -16.04
N GLU A 60 -8.89 1.31 -17.28
CA GLU A 60 -8.38 1.95 -18.50
C GLU A 60 -8.50 3.49 -18.43
N GLY A 61 -7.42 4.18 -18.77
CA GLY A 61 -7.30 5.60 -19.05
C GLY A 61 -6.25 6.33 -18.21
N ASP A 62 -6.30 7.67 -18.22
CA ASP A 62 -5.31 8.56 -17.59
C ASP A 62 -5.82 9.12 -16.26
N TRP A 63 -5.08 8.87 -15.19
CA TRP A 63 -5.47 9.13 -13.81
C TRP A 63 -4.43 10.01 -13.10
N GLN A 64 -4.83 11.22 -12.72
CA GLN A 64 -4.00 12.14 -11.96
C GLN A 64 -4.19 11.93 -10.46
N ARG A 65 -3.08 11.75 -9.73
CA ARG A 65 -3.11 11.60 -8.26
C ARG A 65 -3.60 12.88 -7.59
N LEU A 66 -4.45 12.72 -6.58
CA LEU A 66 -4.95 13.86 -5.79
C LEU A 66 -3.90 14.39 -4.81
N ASP A 67 -3.07 13.52 -4.26
CA ASP A 67 -2.01 13.86 -3.30
C ASP A 67 -0.68 14.27 -3.96
N ASN A 68 -0.52 13.99 -5.26
CA ASN A 68 0.61 14.45 -6.06
C ASN A 68 0.15 14.80 -7.49
N PRO A 69 -0.32 16.04 -7.72
CA PRO A 69 -0.86 16.43 -9.03
C PRO A 69 0.19 16.44 -10.16
N ASN A 70 1.49 16.36 -9.84
CA ASN A 70 2.56 16.22 -10.83
C ASN A 70 2.80 14.75 -11.24
N MET A 71 1.94 13.82 -10.84
CA MET A 71 2.03 12.41 -11.16
C MET A 71 0.70 11.91 -11.73
N ARG A 72 0.80 11.15 -12.83
CA ARG A 72 -0.32 10.44 -13.44
C ARG A 72 0.02 8.97 -13.67
N PHE A 73 -0.98 8.12 -13.62
CA PHE A 73 -0.93 6.72 -14.05
C PHE A 73 -1.81 6.55 -15.29
N ILE A 74 -1.25 5.89 -16.29
CA ILE A 74 -1.90 5.69 -17.60
C ILE A 74 -2.04 4.18 -17.77
N TYR A 75 -3.28 3.71 -17.79
CA TYR A 75 -3.64 2.31 -18.04
C TYR A 75 -4.20 2.19 -19.45
N ASN A 76 -3.48 1.52 -20.33
CA ASN A 76 -3.87 1.44 -21.74
C ASN A 76 -4.83 0.27 -21.98
N LYS A 77 -5.59 0.35 -23.07
CA LYS A 77 -6.54 -0.68 -23.51
C LYS A 77 -5.90 -2.05 -23.72
N ASP A 78 -4.62 -2.09 -24.08
CA ASP A 78 -3.83 -3.31 -24.31
C ASP A 78 -3.25 -3.91 -23.02
N PHE A 79 -3.67 -3.42 -21.85
CA PHE A 79 -3.15 -3.79 -20.54
C PHE A 79 -1.67 -3.44 -20.34
N SER A 80 -1.12 -2.51 -21.12
CA SER A 80 0.14 -1.86 -20.76
C SER A 80 -0.11 -0.68 -19.82
N SER A 81 0.92 -0.27 -19.08
CA SER A 81 0.82 0.85 -18.16
C SER A 81 2.05 1.75 -18.21
N SER A 82 1.84 3.01 -17.85
CA SER A 82 2.89 4.02 -17.79
C SER A 82 2.62 5.00 -16.64
N ARG A 83 3.67 5.66 -16.17
CA ARG A 83 3.55 6.84 -15.32
C ARG A 83 3.93 8.07 -16.11
N ALA A 84 3.22 9.17 -15.89
CA ALA A 84 3.65 10.47 -16.34
C ALA A 84 4.05 11.33 -15.14
N ILE A 85 5.23 11.95 -15.21
CA ILE A 85 5.74 12.88 -14.20
C ILE A 85 5.86 14.26 -14.84
N TYR A 86 5.31 15.28 -14.20
CA TYR A 86 5.41 16.65 -14.70
C TYR A 86 6.78 17.24 -14.34
N ASN A 87 7.59 17.53 -15.34
CA ASN A 87 8.84 18.24 -15.18
C ASN A 87 8.57 19.75 -15.17
N THR A 88 8.71 20.35 -13.99
CA THR A 88 8.46 21.78 -13.77
C THR A 88 9.49 22.68 -14.44
N LEU A 89 10.70 22.19 -14.73
CA LEU A 89 11.75 22.96 -15.40
C LEU A 89 11.50 23.07 -16.90
N THR A 90 10.97 22.01 -17.51
CA THR A 90 10.68 21.97 -18.95
C THR A 90 9.22 22.25 -19.29
N ALA A 91 8.35 22.34 -18.26
CA ALA A 91 6.90 22.47 -18.38
C ALA A 91 6.27 21.37 -19.26
N LYS A 92 6.75 20.13 -19.10
CA LYS A 92 6.33 18.98 -19.91
C LYS A 92 6.07 17.76 -19.04
N TRP A 93 5.15 16.92 -19.51
CA TRP A 93 4.97 15.57 -19.00
C TRP A 93 6.03 14.64 -19.60
N GLU A 94 6.76 13.94 -18.73
CA GLU A 94 7.68 12.87 -19.08
C GLU A 94 6.97 11.54 -18.80
N ILE A 95 6.83 10.69 -19.82
CA ILE A 95 6.09 9.43 -19.74
C ILE A 95 7.07 8.27 -19.74
N GLU A 96 6.94 7.39 -18.75
CA GLU A 96 7.78 6.21 -18.57
C GLU A 96 6.92 4.95 -18.45
N PRO A 97 7.27 3.86 -19.15
CA PRO A 97 6.53 2.61 -19.03
C PRO A 97 6.73 1.99 -17.63
N ILE A 98 5.64 1.45 -17.05
CA ILE A 98 5.69 0.69 -15.81
C ILE A 98 5.62 -0.81 -16.09
N ALA A 99 4.61 -1.25 -16.84
CA ALA A 99 4.49 -2.62 -17.30
C ALA A 99 4.14 -2.71 -18.78
N ILE A 100 4.76 -3.68 -19.44
CA ILE A 100 4.44 -4.04 -20.84
C ILE A 100 3.06 -4.69 -20.90
N LYS A 101 2.71 -5.49 -19.89
CA LYS A 101 1.40 -6.10 -19.72
C LYS A 101 1.12 -6.34 -18.23
N TYR A 102 -0.04 -5.93 -17.75
CA TYR A 102 -0.60 -6.32 -16.45
C TYR A 102 -1.78 -7.29 -16.64
N ILE A 103 -2.07 -8.03 -15.58
CA ILE A 103 -3.25 -8.90 -15.48
C ILE A 103 -4.19 -8.34 -14.43
N ILE A 104 -5.50 -8.54 -14.59
CA ILE A 104 -6.50 -7.86 -13.76
C ILE A 104 -7.70 -8.77 -13.50
N ASN A 105 -8.30 -8.63 -12.34
CA ASN A 105 -9.61 -9.18 -11.98
C ASN A 105 -10.47 -8.08 -11.34
N ASN A 106 -11.61 -8.44 -10.75
CA ASN A 106 -12.55 -7.46 -10.16
C ASN A 106 -12.02 -6.62 -8.99
N THR A 107 -10.95 -7.04 -8.31
CA THR A 107 -10.51 -6.40 -7.05
C THR A 107 -9.05 -6.01 -7.03
N ALA A 108 -8.26 -6.52 -7.98
CA ALA A 108 -6.84 -6.23 -8.05
C ALA A 108 -6.30 -6.41 -9.47
N PHE A 109 -5.17 -5.76 -9.72
CA PHE A 109 -4.31 -6.05 -10.85
C PHE A 109 -2.90 -6.42 -10.35
N TYR A 110 -2.17 -7.14 -11.18
CA TYR A 110 -0.78 -7.49 -10.94
C TYR A 110 0.11 -6.82 -11.98
N GLU A 111 0.98 -5.94 -11.50
CA GLU A 111 1.87 -5.11 -12.30
C GLU A 111 3.25 -5.11 -11.65
N ARG A 112 4.32 -5.31 -12.46
CA ARG A 112 5.72 -5.18 -12.02
C ARG A 112 6.01 -5.90 -10.69
N LEU A 113 5.56 -7.15 -10.59
CA LEU A 113 5.70 -8.03 -9.42
C LEU A 113 4.88 -7.65 -8.17
N SER A 114 3.95 -6.71 -8.30
CA SER A 114 3.14 -6.22 -7.18
C SER A 114 1.66 -6.48 -7.43
N TYR A 115 0.96 -6.95 -6.40
CA TYR A 115 -0.51 -6.95 -6.39
C TYR A 115 -1.00 -5.59 -5.88
N ILE A 116 -1.82 -4.94 -6.70
CA ILE A 116 -2.40 -3.65 -6.40
C ILE A 116 -3.90 -3.85 -6.36
N GLN A 117 -4.51 -3.60 -5.20
CA GLN A 117 -5.96 -3.59 -5.08
C GLN A 117 -6.48 -2.28 -5.63
N TYR A 118 -7.60 -2.32 -6.32
CA TYR A 118 -8.24 -1.12 -6.85
C TYR A 118 -9.73 -1.10 -6.53
N LYS A 119 -10.31 0.11 -6.56
CA LYS A 119 -11.75 0.32 -6.62
C LYS A 119 -12.04 1.57 -7.43
N ILE A 120 -13.16 1.55 -8.16
CA ILE A 120 -13.71 2.73 -8.83
C ILE A 120 -14.81 3.31 -7.95
N GLU A 121 -14.71 4.60 -7.64
CA GLU A 121 -15.62 5.32 -6.77
C GLU A 121 -16.23 6.50 -7.54
N ILE A 122 -17.53 6.73 -7.39
CA ILE A 122 -18.23 7.87 -8.01
C ILE A 122 -18.71 8.78 -6.90
N GLU A 123 -18.23 10.03 -6.90
CA GLU A 123 -18.63 11.06 -5.93
C GLU A 123 -18.96 12.35 -6.68
N ASN A 124 -20.18 12.86 -6.52
CA ASN A 124 -20.66 14.07 -7.22
C ASN A 124 -20.42 14.02 -8.74
N ASP A 125 -20.79 12.90 -9.37
CA ASP A 125 -20.60 12.63 -10.81
C ASP A 125 -19.13 12.63 -11.28
N ILE A 126 -18.17 12.57 -10.35
CA ILE A 126 -16.74 12.43 -10.66
C ILE A 126 -16.30 11.01 -10.34
N GLU A 127 -15.71 10.36 -11.34
CA GLU A 127 -15.09 9.04 -11.21
C GLU A 127 -13.67 9.16 -10.64
N TYR A 128 -13.39 8.32 -9.65
CA TYR A 128 -12.10 8.18 -9.01
C TYR A 128 -11.61 6.74 -9.07
N LEU A 129 -10.32 6.59 -9.30
CA LEU A 129 -9.59 5.34 -9.13
C LEU A 129 -8.85 5.42 -7.80
N SER A 130 -9.18 4.51 -6.88
CA SER A 130 -8.44 4.33 -5.64
C SER A 130 -7.62 3.05 -5.72
N GLU A 131 -6.34 3.12 -5.37
CA GLU A 131 -5.38 2.03 -5.49
C GLU A 131 -4.58 1.87 -4.20
N ARG A 132 -4.22 0.64 -3.85
CA ARG A 132 -3.27 0.37 -2.76
C ARG A 132 -2.42 -0.86 -3.03
N TYR A 133 -1.18 -0.82 -2.57
CA TYR A 133 -0.39 -2.03 -2.36
C TYR A 133 -0.91 -2.77 -1.11
N LEU A 134 -0.64 -4.07 -1.03
CA LEU A 134 -1.04 -4.86 0.13
C LEU A 134 -0.42 -4.29 1.42
N GLY A 135 -1.28 -3.91 2.38
CA GLY A 135 -0.86 -3.32 3.64
C GLY A 135 -0.59 -1.81 3.60
N GLU A 136 -0.80 -1.14 2.46
CA GLU A 136 -0.70 0.31 2.33
C GLU A 136 -2.07 1.01 2.35
N GLU A 137 -2.04 2.32 2.59
CA GLU A 137 -3.20 3.20 2.49
C GLU A 137 -3.67 3.37 1.04
N TRP A 138 -4.97 3.60 0.88
CA TRP A 138 -5.57 3.91 -0.41
C TRP A 138 -5.10 5.27 -0.94
N ARG A 139 -4.64 5.28 -2.19
CA ARG A 139 -4.28 6.48 -2.94
C ARG A 139 -5.34 6.73 -3.97
N LYS A 140 -5.86 7.96 -4.01
CA LYS A 140 -6.98 8.33 -4.87
C LYS A 140 -6.49 9.19 -6.03
N SER A 141 -7.00 8.86 -7.21
CA SER A 141 -6.71 9.54 -8.47
C SER A 141 -8.03 9.89 -9.16
N LYS A 142 -8.04 10.99 -9.91
CA LYS A 142 -9.18 11.40 -10.75
C LYS A 142 -8.80 11.34 -12.22
N ARG A 143 -9.78 11.24 -13.11
CA ARG A 143 -9.54 11.35 -14.55
C ARG A 143 -8.80 12.64 -14.88
N TYR A 144 -7.68 12.51 -15.58
CA TYR A 144 -6.98 13.66 -16.13
C TYR A 144 -7.75 14.22 -17.33
N LYS A 145 -7.87 15.54 -17.39
CA LYS A 145 -8.44 16.29 -18.51
C LYS A 145 -7.47 17.43 -18.80
N GLU A 146 -7.06 17.58 -20.05
CA GLU A 146 -6.20 18.69 -20.51
C GLU A 146 -6.90 20.05 -20.40
#